data_AF-A0A497D978-F1
#
_entry.id   AF-A0A497D978-F1
#
_cell.length_a   1.000
_cell.length_b   1.000
_cell.length_c   1.000
_cell.angle_alpha   90.00
_cell.angle_beta   90.00
_cell.angle_gamma   90.00
#
_symmetry.space_group_name_H-M   'P 1'
#
loop_
_entity.id
_entity.type
_entity.pdbx_description
1 polymer ?
#
loop_
_entity_poly.entity_id
_entity_poly.type
_entity_poly.pdbx_seq_one_letter_code
_entity_poly.pdbx_strand_id
1 'polypeptide(L)' 'NPDARKSAGRRPYIATVINAQNRAGREIPKVTTLYPGKLPIGEDGTHYSSEGYIMLGKITATAVEEFYKAKK' A
#
# COMPACT_ATOMS: atom_id res chain seq x y z
N ASN A 1 6.60 -17.33 2.33
CA ASN A 1 7.41 -16.13 2.63
C ASN A 1 7.50 -15.97 4.15
N PRO A 2 8.67 -16.21 4.78
CA PRO A 2 8.85 -16.22 6.24
C PRO A 2 8.47 -14.90 6.94
N ASP A 3 8.42 -13.79 6.19
CA ASP A 3 8.02 -12.48 6.74
C ASP A 3 6.53 -12.37 7.08
N ALA A 4 5.68 -13.22 6.49
CA ALA A 4 4.25 -13.26 6.80
C ALA A 4 3.95 -13.76 8.22
N ARG A 5 4.89 -14.48 8.86
CA ARG A 5 4.72 -15.00 10.22
C ARG A 5 5.10 -13.99 11.31
N LYS A 6 5.96 -13.01 11.02
CA LYS A 6 6.38 -11.99 12.01
C LYS A 6 5.33 -10.89 12.27
N SER A 7 4.33 -10.74 11.39
CA SER A 7 3.24 -9.77 11.56
C SER A 7 2.10 -10.28 12.46
N ALA A 8 2.06 -11.58 12.77
CA ALA A 8 0.98 -12.21 13.53
C ALA A 8 0.84 -11.70 14.98
N GLY A 9 1.90 -11.15 15.58
CA GLY A 9 1.89 -10.70 16.99
C GLY A 9 1.37 -9.28 17.25
N ARG A 10 1.20 -8.43 16.23
CA ARG A 10 0.82 -7.01 16.41
C ARG A 10 -0.39 -6.55 15.59
N ARG A 11 -0.78 -7.26 14.53
CA ARG A 11 -1.89 -6.86 13.65
C ARG A 11 -2.61 -8.10 13.11
N PRO A 12 -3.47 -8.76 13.93
CA PRO A 12 -4.06 -10.05 13.59
C PRO A 12 -4.85 -10.05 12.27
N TYR A 13 -5.36 -8.89 11.84
CA TYR A 13 -6.20 -8.76 10.65
C TYR A 13 -5.49 -8.18 9.43
N ILE A 14 -4.18 -7.87 9.51
CA ILE A 14 -3.49 -7.15 8.42
C ILE A 14 -3.49 -7.95 7.11
N ALA A 15 -3.35 -9.28 7.19
CA ALA A 15 -3.40 -10.15 6.02
C ALA A 15 -4.78 -10.12 5.34
N THR A 16 -5.85 -10.16 6.13
CA THR A 16 -7.23 -10.06 5.62
C THR A 16 -7.47 -8.71 4.93
N VAL A 17 -6.98 -7.62 5.52
CA VAL A 17 -7.10 -6.27 4.94
C VAL A 17 -6.35 -6.17 3.61
N ILE A 18 -5.09 -6.63 3.56
CA ILE A 18 -4.28 -6.62 2.34
C ILE A 18 -4.95 -7.45 1.23
N ASN A 19 -5.48 -8.63 1.57
CA ASN A 19 -6.17 -9.47 0.60
C ASN A 19 -7.43 -8.79 0.03
N ALA A 20 -8.22 -8.12 0.89
CA ALA A 20 -9.40 -7.38 0.46
C ALA A 20 -9.04 -6.20 -0.45
N GLN A 21 -7.98 -5.45 -0.13
CA GLN A 21 -7.48 -4.36 -0.98
C GLN A 21 -7.01 -4.90 -2.34
N ASN A 22 -6.17 -5.93 -2.37
CA ASN A 22 -5.69 -6.53 -3.62
C ASN A 22 -6.83 -7.08 -4.48
N ARG A 23 -7.89 -7.60 -3.85
CA ARG A 23 -9.11 -8.04 -4.54
C ARG A 23 -9.81 -6.86 -5.19
N ALA A 24 -9.99 -5.75 -4.47
CA ALA A 24 -10.59 -4.54 -5.02
C ALA A 24 -9.83 -4.01 -6.25
N GLY A 25 -8.49 -4.04 -6.23
CA GLY A 25 -7.66 -3.65 -7.37
C GLY A 25 -7.81 -4.54 -8.62
N ARG A 26 -8.26 -5.79 -8.47
CA ARG A 26 -8.51 -6.70 -9.61
C ARG A 26 -9.94 -6.65 -10.11
N GLU A 27 -10.90 -6.56 -9.19
CA GLU A 27 -12.31 -6.79 -9.49
C GLU A 27 -13.10 -5.50 -9.76
N ILE A 28 -12.63 -4.34 -9.28
CA ILE A 28 -13.36 -3.08 -9.45
C ILE A 28 -12.81 -2.31 -10.66
N PRO A 29 -13.65 -1.96 -11.65
CA PRO A 29 -13.21 -1.17 -12.80
C PRO A 29 -12.65 0.19 -12.37
N LYS A 30 -11.58 0.62 -13.04
CA LYS A 30 -10.91 1.92 -12.80
C LYS A 30 -10.28 2.06 -11.40
N VAL A 31 -10.06 0.94 -10.70
CA VAL A 31 -9.33 0.90 -9.43
C VAL A 31 -7.97 0.26 -9.64
N THR A 32 -6.98 0.74 -8.89
CA THR A 32 -5.67 0.11 -8.73
C THR A 32 -5.28 0.13 -7.26
N THR A 33 -4.42 -0.78 -6.85
CA THR A 33 -3.85 -0.82 -5.50
C THR A 33 -2.34 -0.88 -5.60
N LEU A 34 -1.65 -0.17 -4.71
CA LEU A 34 -0.20 -0.09 -4.69
C LEU A 34 0.36 -0.58 -3.35
N TYR A 35 1.57 -1.11 -3.40
CA TYR A 35 2.38 -1.40 -2.21
C TYR A 35 3.55 -0.41 -2.18
N PRO A 36 3.56 0.57 -1.27
CA PRO A 36 4.57 1.62 -1.29
C PRO A 36 5.91 1.20 -0.65
N GLY A 37 6.05 -0.06 -0.23
CA GLY A 37 7.24 -0.54 0.46
C GLY A 37 7.37 0.02 1.88
N LYS A 38 8.63 0.15 2.34
CA LYS A 38 8.95 0.80 3.61
C LYS A 38 9.07 2.30 3.39
N LEU A 39 8.23 3.07 4.09
CA LEU A 39 8.28 4.53 4.11
C LEU A 39 8.73 5.02 5.49
N PRO A 40 9.30 6.23 5.58
CA PRO A 40 9.58 6.89 6.85
C PRO A 40 8.35 6.94 7.77
N ILE A 41 8.49 6.46 9.01
CA ILE A 41 7.46 6.42 10.04
C ILE A 41 7.78 7.46 11.11
N GLY A 42 6.76 8.11 11.65
CA GLY A 42 6.89 9.04 12.78
C GLY A 42 7.24 8.33 14.09
N GLU A 43 7.41 9.12 15.15
CA GLU A 43 7.81 8.63 16.48
C GLU A 43 6.80 7.65 17.10
N ASP A 44 5.53 7.71 16.70
CA ASP A 44 4.47 6.80 17.17
C ASP A 44 4.54 5.37 16.59
N GLY A 45 5.46 5.12 15.66
CA GLY A 45 5.66 3.81 15.04
C GLY A 45 4.48 3.31 14.20
N THR A 46 3.49 4.16 13.92
CA THR A 46 2.23 3.80 13.26
C THR A 46 1.94 4.66 12.05
N HIS A 47 2.07 5.98 12.15
CA HIS A 47 1.80 6.91 11.06
C HIS A 47 3.08 7.25 10.30
N TYR A 48 2.96 7.54 9.00
CA TYR A 48 4.10 8.04 8.24
C TYR A 48 4.51 9.42 8.74
N SER A 49 5.81 9.71 8.67
CA SER A 49 6.29 11.09 8.88
C SER A 49 5.87 11.99 7.70
N SER A 50 6.10 13.30 7.81
CA SER A 50 5.85 14.23 6.70
C SER A 50 6.59 13.81 5.42
N GLU A 51 7.84 13.36 5.54
CA GLU A 51 8.62 12.83 4.42
C GLU A 51 8.00 11.55 3.85
N GLY A 52 7.54 10.64 4.71
CA GLY A 52 6.87 9.41 4.30
C GLY A 52 5.58 9.67 3.51
N TYR A 53 4.78 10.65 3.94
CA TYR A 53 3.59 11.06 3.19
C TYR A 53 3.92 11.72 1.84
N ILE A 54 5.00 12.52 1.76
CA ILE A 54 5.46 13.09 0.48
C ILE A 54 5.86 11.98 -0.49
N MET A 55 6.60 10.96 -0.01
CA MET A 55 6.98 9.80 -0.81
C MET A 55 5.75 9.00 -1.27
N LEU A 56 4.81 8.73 -0.36
CA LEU A 56 3.55 8.04 -0.69
C LEU A 56 2.76 8.80 -1.77
N GLY A 57 2.68 10.12 -1.66
CA GLY A 57 2.01 10.97 -2.65
C GLY A 57 2.63 10.86 -4.04
N LYS A 58 3.97 10.88 -4.14
CA LYS A 58 4.69 10.69 -5.41
C LYS A 58 4.44 9.31 -6.02
N ILE A 59 4.53 8.25 -5.22
CA ILE A 59 4.25 6.87 -5.67
C ILE A 59 2.79 6.77 -6.17
N THR A 60 1.85 7.37 -5.46
CA THR A 60 0.43 7.38 -5.84
C THR A 60 0.22 8.09 -7.17
N ALA A 61 0.86 9.25 -7.37
CA ALA A 61 0.79 9.98 -8.64
C ALA A 61 1.33 9.13 -9.81
N THR A 62 2.49 8.49 -9.64
CA THR A 62 3.05 7.57 -10.65
C THR A 62 2.11 6.41 -10.96
N ALA A 63 1.53 5.77 -9.95
CA ALA A 63 0.60 4.65 -10.15
C ALA A 63 -0.66 5.06 -10.94
N VAL A 64 -1.19 6.27 -10.70
CA VAL A 64 -2.32 6.80 -11.48
C VAL A 64 -1.92 7.04 -12.93
N GLU A 65 -0.76 7.65 -13.18
CA GLU A 65 -0.28 7.85 -14.55
C GLU A 65 -0.10 6.53 -15.31
N GLU A 66 0.55 5.55 -14.69
CA GLU A 66 0.78 4.23 -15.27
C GLU A 66 -0.53 3.50 -15.57
N PHE A 67 -1.49 3.58 -14.65
CA PHE A 67 -2.81 2.97 -14.83
C PHE A 67 -3.52 3.46 -16.11
N TYR A 68 -3.44 4.75 -16.41
CA TYR A 68 -4.03 5.31 -17.62
C TYR A 68 -3.16 5.12 -18.86
N LYS A 69 -1.83 5.05 -18.72
CA LYS A 69 -0.92 4.73 -19.84
C LYS A 69 -1.10 3.29 -20.31
N ALA A 70 -1.20 2.32 -19.40
CA ALA A 70 -1.39 0.90 -19.73
C ALA A 70 -2.75 0.57 -20.36
N LYS A 71 -3.71 1.51 -20.33
CA LYS A 71 -5.03 1.39 -20.96
C LYS A 71 -5.10 2.03 -22.35
N LYS A 72 -4.05 2.74 -22.78
CA LYS A 72 -3.91 3.19 -24.18
C LYS A 72 -3.32 2.06 -25.02
#